data_AF-A0A951G2C8-F1
#
_entry.id   AF-A0A951G2C8-F1
#
_cell.length_a   1.000
_cell.length_b   1.000
_cell.length_c   1.000
_cell.angle_alpha   90.00
_cell.angle_beta   90.00
_cell.angle_gamma   90.00
#
_symmetry.space_group_name_H-M   'P 1'
#
loop_
_entity.id
_entity.type
_entity.pdbx_description
1 polymer ?
#
loop_
_entity_poly.entity_id
_entity_poly.type
_entity_poly.pdbx_seq_one_letter_code
_entity_poly.pdbx_strand_id
1 'polypeptide(L)'
;MIEPALYAATTEEVLDRLRQLPDRIACAMLVGHNPAAQMLVLRLTNHDSAGIEDPGRDVVKRKFPTGALATLAFDCQWRELAPGCARLEGFTTPKAFSVAPEAAPEARARLAWTAAR
;
A
#
# COMPACT_ATOMS: atom_id res chain seq x y z
N MET A 1 -11.73 -5.32 -13.78
CA MET A 1 -10.94 -5.79 -14.94
C MET A 1 -9.91 -6.75 -14.40
N ILE A 2 -9.63 -7.85 -15.11
CA ILE A 2 -8.56 -8.79 -14.76
C ILE A 2 -7.53 -8.72 -15.87
N GLU A 3 -6.26 -8.59 -15.52
CA GLU A 3 -5.16 -8.40 -16.47
C GLU A 3 -4.11 -9.49 -16.32
N PRO A 4 -4.10 -10.51 -17.19
CA PRO A 4 -3.12 -11.59 -17.12
C PRO A 4 -1.67 -11.10 -17.18
N ALA A 5 -1.42 -10.00 -17.89
CA ALA A 5 -0.10 -9.38 -18.01
C ALA A 5 0.47 -8.85 -16.68
N LEU A 6 -0.38 -8.61 -15.68
CA LEU A 6 0.06 -8.19 -14.35
C LEU A 6 0.46 -9.38 -13.45
N TYR A 7 0.26 -10.62 -13.91
CA TYR A 7 0.72 -11.80 -13.20
C TYR A 7 2.23 -11.93 -13.34
N ALA A 8 2.95 -11.91 -12.21
CA ALA A 8 4.42 -11.87 -12.15
C ALA A 8 5.06 -10.65 -12.84
N ALA A 9 4.31 -9.57 -13.04
CA ALA A 9 4.83 -8.33 -13.58
C ALA A 9 5.87 -7.68 -12.65
N THR A 10 6.84 -7.03 -13.27
CA THR A 10 7.80 -6.14 -12.64
C THR A 10 7.11 -4.87 -12.12
N THR A 11 7.81 -4.13 -11.27
CA THR A 11 7.29 -2.86 -10.73
C THR A 11 7.03 -1.84 -11.84
N GLU A 12 7.91 -1.84 -12.84
CA GLU A 12 7.88 -0.97 -14.00
C GLU A 12 6.68 -1.29 -14.89
N GLU A 13 6.44 -2.56 -15.20
CA GLU A 13 5.26 -2.98 -15.97
C GLU A 13 3.94 -2.62 -15.27
N VAL A 14 3.89 -2.77 -13.95
CA VAL A 14 2.73 -2.34 -13.15
C VAL A 14 2.54 -0.82 -13.23
N LEU A 15 3.62 -0.04 -13.08
CA LEU A 15 3.57 1.42 -13.15
C LEU A 15 3.13 1.91 -14.53
N ASP A 16 3.68 1.33 -15.60
CA ASP A 16 3.31 1.65 -16.97
C ASP A 16 1.85 1.31 -17.25
N ARG A 17 1.35 0.22 -16.66
CA ARG A 17 -0.07 -0.10 -16.77
C ARG A 17 -0.95 0.90 -16.03
N LEU A 18 -0.56 1.32 -14.82
CA LEU A 18 -1.28 2.36 -14.08
C LEU A 18 -1.33 3.68 -14.86
N ARG A 19 -0.24 4.05 -15.55
CA ARG A 19 -0.18 5.25 -16.41
C ARG A 19 -1.15 5.23 -17.60
N GLN A 20 -1.61 4.05 -18.00
CA GLN A 20 -2.60 3.88 -19.08
C GLN A 20 -4.05 3.99 -18.59
N LEU A 21 -4.29 4.15 -17.28
CA LEU A 21 -5.64 4.36 -16.77
C LEU A 21 -6.21 5.70 -17.26
N PRO A 22 -7.47 5.75 -17.71
CA PRO A 22 -8.12 7.01 -18.08
C PRO A 22 -8.27 7.95 -16.87
N ASP A 23 -8.07 9.25 -17.07
CA ASP A 23 -8.19 10.27 -16.02
C ASP A 23 -9.57 10.34 -15.34
N ARG A 24 -10.62 9.82 -15.99
CA ARG A 24 -11.96 9.67 -15.37
C ARG A 24 -12.00 8.68 -14.22
N ILE A 25 -10.98 7.82 -14.06
CA ILE A 25 -10.87 6.87 -12.96
C ILE A 25 -10.28 7.60 -11.75
N ALA A 26 -11.09 7.88 -10.73
CA ALA A 26 -10.62 8.59 -9.54
C ALA A 26 -9.78 7.70 -8.60
N CYS A 27 -10.01 6.38 -8.61
CA CYS A 27 -9.35 5.43 -7.74
C CYS A 27 -9.22 4.06 -8.41
N ALA A 28 -8.09 3.39 -8.20
CA ALA A 28 -7.83 2.04 -8.68
C ALA A 28 -7.21 1.20 -7.55
N MET A 29 -7.60 -0.07 -7.48
CA MET A 29 -7.01 -1.05 -6.55
C MET A 29 -6.21 -2.06 -7.35
N LEU A 30 -4.91 -2.15 -7.04
CA LEU A 30 -4.01 -3.17 -7.58
C LEU A 30 -3.97 -4.36 -6.62
N VAL A 31 -4.31 -5.54 -7.13
CA VAL A 31 -4.09 -6.81 -6.44
C VAL A 31 -3.04 -7.58 -7.23
N GLY A 32 -1.88 -7.83 -6.59
CA GLY A 32 -0.75 -8.44 -7.26
C GLY A 32 0.20 -9.15 -6.30
N HIS A 33 1.32 -9.61 -6.83
CA HIS A 33 2.32 -10.36 -6.08
C HIS A 33 3.44 -9.47 -5.56
N ASN A 34 4.03 -9.89 -4.44
CA ASN A 34 5.31 -9.37 -4.00
C ASN A 34 6.43 -10.02 -4.83
N PRO A 35 7.55 -9.31 -5.07
CA PRO A 35 7.93 -8.02 -4.47
C PRO A 35 7.39 -6.77 -5.17
N ALA A 36 6.77 -6.90 -6.35
CA ALA A 36 6.37 -5.78 -7.19
C ALA A 36 5.44 -4.78 -6.47
N ALA A 37 4.46 -5.28 -5.69
CA ALA A 37 3.56 -4.41 -4.92
C ALA A 37 4.30 -3.56 -3.87
N GLN A 38 5.16 -4.18 -3.06
CA GLN A 38 5.98 -3.47 -2.08
C GLN A 38 6.89 -2.44 -2.76
N MET A 39 7.55 -2.83 -3.84
CA MET A 39 8.48 -1.97 -4.56
C MET A 39 7.77 -0.79 -5.24
N LEU A 40 6.55 -0.97 -5.73
CA LEU A 40 5.74 0.11 -6.28
C LEU A 40 5.45 1.19 -5.23
N VAL A 41 5.00 0.76 -4.04
CA VAL A 41 4.77 1.67 -2.90
C VAL A 41 6.06 2.42 -2.57
N LEU A 42 7.18 1.69 -2.46
CA LEU A 42 8.48 2.29 -2.15
C LEU A 42 8.98 3.21 -3.27
N ARG A 43 8.64 2.98 -4.53
CA ARG A 43 9.05 3.85 -5.63
C ARG A 43 8.23 5.13 -5.65
N LEU A 44 6.91 5.02 -5.56
CA LEU A 44 5.98 6.16 -5.66
C LEU A 44 6.05 7.11 -4.46
N THR A 45 6.44 6.60 -3.28
CA THR A 45 6.58 7.40 -2.05
C THR A 45 8.02 7.81 -1.74
N ASN A 46 8.94 7.65 -2.70
CA ASN A 46 10.34 8.01 -2.47
C ASN A 46 10.57 9.53 -2.60
N HIS A 47 10.41 10.26 -1.49
CA HIS A 47 10.65 11.70 -1.42
C HIS A 47 12.11 12.06 -1.06
N ASP A 48 13.08 11.15 -1.23
CA ASP A 48 14.48 11.34 -0.79
C ASP A 48 15.10 12.67 -1.24
N SER A 49 14.67 13.23 -2.38
CA SER A 49 15.13 14.53 -2.88
C SER A 49 14.60 15.74 -2.10
N ALA A 50 13.54 15.57 -1.30
CA ALA A 50 12.82 16.61 -0.58
C ALA A 50 13.08 16.60 0.94
N GLY A 51 13.82 15.62 1.47
CA GLY A 51 14.11 15.52 2.91
C GLY A 51 12.88 15.27 3.78
N ILE A 52 11.80 14.74 3.21
CA ILE A 52 10.55 14.46 3.91
C ILE A 52 10.63 13.03 4.46
N GLU A 53 10.69 12.92 5.78
CA GLU A 53 10.60 11.63 6.47
C GLU A 53 9.16 11.13 6.47
N ASP A 54 8.94 9.86 6.09
CA ASP A 54 7.64 9.18 6.16
C ASP A 54 7.79 7.92 7.02
N PRO A 55 7.37 7.96 8.31
CA PRO A 55 7.44 6.79 9.19
C PRO A 55 6.66 5.58 8.66
N GLY A 56 5.60 5.79 7.89
CA GLY A 56 4.82 4.71 7.28
C GLY A 56 5.62 3.99 6.20
N ARG A 57 6.39 4.73 5.41
CA ARG A 57 7.32 4.18 4.40
C ARG A 57 8.35 3.25 5.03
N ASP A 58 8.89 3.59 6.20
CA ASP A 58 9.85 2.73 6.90
C ASP A 58 9.25 1.38 7.33
N VAL A 59 7.98 1.38 7.74
CA VAL A 59 7.26 0.14 8.05
C VAL A 59 7.10 -0.72 6.80
N VAL A 60 6.70 -0.11 5.68
CA VAL A 60 6.59 -0.79 4.37
C VAL A 60 7.94 -1.35 3.92
N LYS A 61 9.02 -0.58 4.09
CA LYS A 61 10.39 -0.97 3.73
C LYS A 61 10.83 -2.20 4.52
N ARG A 62 10.47 -2.28 5.80
CA ARG A 62 10.76 -3.44 6.66
C ARG A 62 9.97 -4.68 6.25
N LYS A 63 8.67 -4.55 5.95
CA LYS A 63 7.83 -5.70 5.61
C LYS A 63 6.55 -5.33 4.85
N PHE A 64 6.21 -6.15 3.86
CA PHE A 64 4.92 -6.12 3.16
C PHE A 64 4.32 -7.54 3.11
N PRO A 65 3.63 -8.00 4.18
CA PRO A 65 3.13 -9.37 4.23
C PRO A 65 2.01 -9.62 3.20
N THR A 66 1.73 -10.88 2.90
CA THR A 66 0.55 -11.27 2.10
C THR A 66 -0.71 -10.65 2.71
N GLY A 67 -1.56 -10.07 1.86
CA GLY A 67 -2.79 -9.40 2.27
C GLY A 67 -2.59 -8.01 2.90
N ALA A 68 -1.38 -7.44 2.84
CA ALA A 68 -1.16 -6.05 3.18
C ALA A 68 -1.80 -5.11 2.15
N LEU A 69 -2.31 -3.98 2.62
CA LEU A 69 -2.89 -2.90 1.83
C LEU A 69 -2.17 -1.60 2.14
N ALA A 70 -1.63 -0.96 1.10
CA ALA A 70 -1.11 0.40 1.17
C ALA A 70 -2.05 1.32 0.38
N THR A 71 -2.49 2.39 1.01
CA THR A 71 -3.31 3.44 0.37
C THR A 71 -2.38 4.60 0.00
N LEU A 72 -2.40 4.97 -1.29
CA LEU A 72 -1.57 6.05 -1.83
C LEU A 72 -2.47 7.16 -2.38
N ALA A 73 -2.07 8.41 -2.13
CA ALA A 73 -2.66 9.58 -2.75
C ALA A 73 -1.61 10.36 -3.54
N PHE A 74 -2.01 10.96 -4.66
CA PHE A 74 -1.17 11.77 -5.53
C PHE A 74 -2.02 12.83 -6.21
N ASP A 75 -1.41 13.97 -6.54
CA ASP A 75 -2.10 15.17 -7.05
C ASP A 75 -1.81 15.38 -8.57
N CYS A 76 -1.55 14.31 -9.30
CA CYS A 76 -1.24 14.32 -10.74
C CYS A 76 -2.15 13.37 -11.54
N GLN A 77 -2.11 13.45 -12.86
CA GLN A 77 -2.82 12.51 -13.73
C GLN A 77 -2.17 11.12 -13.70
N TRP A 78 -2.92 10.06 -14.04
CA TRP A 78 -2.38 8.69 -14.05
C TRP A 78 -1.12 8.56 -14.91
N ARG A 79 -1.12 9.19 -16.10
CA ARG A 79 0.02 9.19 -17.02
C ARG A 79 1.28 9.85 -16.46
N GLU A 80 1.13 10.70 -15.43
CA GLU A 80 2.19 11.47 -14.80
C GLU A 80 2.74 10.79 -13.54
N LEU A 81 2.24 9.60 -13.18
CA LEU A 81 2.77 8.84 -12.05
C LEU A 81 4.27 8.62 -12.21
N ALA A 82 5.03 9.07 -11.22
CA ALA A 82 6.49 9.04 -11.22
C ALA A 82 7.01 8.69 -9.81
N PRO A 83 8.28 8.27 -9.68
CA PRO A 83 8.86 8.08 -8.36
C PRO A 83 8.73 9.34 -7.49
N GLY A 84 8.31 9.16 -6.24
CA GLY A 84 8.12 10.26 -5.28
C GLY A 84 6.90 11.16 -5.51
N CYS A 85 6.00 10.84 -6.46
CA CYS A 85 4.82 11.67 -6.73
C CYS A 85 3.62 11.38 -5.82
N ALA A 86 3.67 10.31 -5.01
CA ALA A 86 2.56 9.88 -4.16
C ALA A 86 2.96 9.92 -2.68
N ARG A 87 1.97 10.12 -1.81
CA ARG A 87 2.07 10.04 -0.36
C ARG A 87 1.42 8.75 0.13
N LEU A 88 2.00 8.13 1.16
CA LEU A 88 1.39 6.99 1.85
C LEU A 88 0.35 7.51 2.85
N GLU A 89 -0.93 7.28 2.59
CA GLU A 89 -2.01 7.69 3.50
C GLU A 89 -2.34 6.64 4.55
N GLY A 90 -2.02 5.37 4.27
CA GLY A 90 -2.26 4.29 5.21
C GLY A 90 -1.56 3.01 4.82
N PHE A 91 -1.22 2.20 5.82
CA PHE A 91 -0.68 0.87 5.64
C PHE A 91 -1.30 -0.10 6.65
N THR A 92 -1.98 -1.11 6.13
CA THR A 92 -2.76 -2.06 6.92
C THR A 92 -2.32 -3.47 6.59
N THR A 93 -2.21 -4.33 7.61
CA THR A 93 -1.82 -5.74 7.42
C THR A 93 -2.85 -6.66 8.04
N PRO A 94 -2.95 -7.93 7.62
CA PRO A 94 -3.91 -8.86 8.21
C PRO A 94 -3.74 -9.04 9.72
N LYS A 95 -2.50 -8.94 10.22
CA LYS A 95 -2.20 -8.99 11.66
C LYS A 95 -2.84 -7.83 12.43
N ALA A 96 -3.10 -6.69 11.79
CA ALA A 96 -3.82 -5.57 12.42
C ALA A 96 -5.30 -5.91 12.67
N PHE A 97 -5.85 -6.91 11.97
CA PHE A 97 -7.22 -7.37 12.09
C PHE A 97 -7.35 -8.81 12.58
N SER A 98 -6.28 -9.42 13.07
CA SER A 98 -6.38 -10.77 13.60
C SER A 98 -7.32 -10.76 14.79
N VAL A 99 -8.51 -11.33 14.61
CA VAL A 99 -9.34 -11.79 15.72
C VAL A 99 -8.45 -12.74 16.51
N ALA A 100 -8.28 -12.49 17.81
CA ALA A 100 -7.62 -13.47 18.67
C ALA A 100 -8.28 -14.83 18.41
N PRO A 101 -7.52 -15.95 18.36
CA PRO A 101 -8.14 -17.26 18.26
C PRO A 101 -9.22 -17.34 19.33
N GLU A 102 -10.42 -17.76 18.94
CA GLU A 102 -11.60 -17.88 19.80
C GLU A 102 -11.17 -18.48 21.13
N ALA A 103 -11.08 -17.62 22.15
CA ALA A 103 -10.75 -18.07 23.48
C ALA A 103 -11.88 -19.00 23.90
N ALA A 104 -11.52 -20.21 24.35
CA ALA A 104 -12.41 -21.08 25.10
C ALA A 104 -13.23 -20.23 26.10
N PRO A 105 -14.50 -20.56 26.31
CA PRO A 105 -15.45 -19.64 26.91
C PRO A 105 -15.08 -19.37 28.36
N GLU A 106 -14.38 -18.27 28.62
CA GLU A 106 -14.37 -17.57 29.90
C GLU A 106 -13.86 -16.12 29.76
N ALA A 107 -14.85 -15.23 29.62
CA ALA A 107 -14.91 -13.83 30.05
C ALA A 107 -13.60 -13.05 30.33
N ARG A 108 -13.33 -12.05 29.48
CA ARG A 108 -13.45 -10.62 29.84
C ARG A 108 -13.00 -9.74 28.67
N ALA A 109 -13.92 -8.91 28.15
CA ALA A 109 -13.59 -7.87 27.19
C ALA A 109 -12.52 -6.93 27.77
N ARG A 110 -11.44 -6.72 27.02
CA ARG A 110 -10.50 -5.61 27.22
C ARG A 110 -10.34 -4.90 25.89
N LEU A 111 -10.98 -3.75 25.76
CA LEU A 111 -10.66 -2.76 24.75
C LEU A 111 -9.53 -1.89 25.33
N ALA A 112 -8.33 -2.02 24.79
CA ALA A 112 -7.26 -1.07 24.99
C ALA A 112 -7.09 -0.26 23.70
N TRP A 113 -7.61 0.96 23.70
CA TRP A 113 -7.22 1.99 22.75
C TRP A 113 -6.01 2.73 23.33
N THR A 114 -4.94 2.88 22.56
CA THR A 114 -3.96 3.95 22.80
C THR A 114 -4.03 4.91 21.63
N ALA A 115 -4.65 6.06 21.90
CA ALA A 115 -4.54 7.25 21.10
C ALA A 115 -3.23 7.98 21.43
N ALA A 116 -2.61 8.52 20.38
CA ALA A 116 -1.74 9.71 20.29
C ALA A 116 -0.78 10.04 21.46
N ARG A 117 0.51 10.05 21.15
CA ARG A 117 1.32 11.29 21.07
C ARG A 117 2.30 11.21 19.92
#